data_AF-A0A256HQR3-F1
#
_entry.id   AF-A0A256HQR3-F1
#
_cell.length_a   1.000
_cell.length_b   1.000
_cell.length_c   1.000
_cell.angle_alpha   90.00
_cell.angle_beta   90.00
_cell.angle_gamma   90.00
#
_symmetry.space_group_name_H-M   'P 1'
#
loop_
_entity.id
_entity.type
_entity.pdbx_description
1 polymer ?
#
loop_
_entity_poly.entity_id
_entity_poly.type
_entity_poly.pdbx_seq_one_letter_code
_entity_poly.pdbx_strand_id
1 'polypeptide(L)' 'MLETRTAAPALPSELQSPRAKLVYLYLTTNGDATVSEMGDSLGMKKISLYSILKTLKREGMVDCDGESYQLN' A
#
# COMPACT_ATOMS: atom_id res chain seq x y z
N MET A 1 -19.34 22.74 11.17
CA MET A 1 -18.25 22.22 10.32
C MET A 1 -17.61 21.07 11.09
N LEU A 2 -17.81 19.82 10.67
CA LEU A 2 -17.14 18.68 11.31
C LEU A 2 -15.74 18.58 10.69
N GLU A 3 -14.72 18.87 11.48
CA GLU A 3 -13.35 18.41 11.19
C GLU A 3 -13.36 16.89 11.25
N THR A 4 -13.36 16.22 10.09
CA THR A 4 -12.93 14.83 10.01
C THR A 4 -11.46 14.79 10.42
N ARG A 5 -11.20 14.50 11.69
CA ARG A 5 -9.91 13.94 12.10
C ARG A 5 -9.68 12.72 11.21
N THR A 6 -8.77 12.82 10.24
CA THR A 6 -8.25 11.65 9.55
C THR A 6 -7.64 10.77 10.63
N ALA A 7 -8.42 9.82 11.15
CA ALA A 7 -7.89 8.75 11.96
C ALA A 7 -6.83 8.09 11.09
N ALA A 8 -5.57 8.11 11.53
CA ALA A 8 -4.51 7.42 10.81
C ALA A 8 -5.02 6.00 10.57
N PRO A 9 -5.04 5.52 9.32
CA PRO A 9 -5.56 4.20 9.02
C PRO A 9 -4.83 3.20 9.92
N ALA A 10 -5.61 2.38 10.63
CA ALA A 10 -5.07 1.41 11.54
C ALA A 10 -4.22 0.43 10.74
N LEU A 11 -2.90 0.51 10.92
CA LEU A 11 -1.97 -0.40 10.26
C LEU A 11 -2.24 -1.81 10.75
N PRO A 12 -2.39 -2.80 9.84
CA PRO A 12 -2.51 -4.20 10.24
C PRO A 12 -1.34 -4.59 11.14
N SER A 13 -1.63 -5.23 12.28
CA SER A 13 -0.61 -5.60 13.26
C SER A 13 0.30 -6.70 12.73
N GLU A 14 -0.19 -7.48 11.78
CA GLU A 14 0.48 -8.55 11.05
C GLU A 14 1.59 -8.00 10.13
N LEU A 15 1.49 -6.72 9.74
CA LEU A 15 2.42 -6.09 8.83
C LEU A 15 3.68 -5.62 9.56
N GLN A 16 4.66 -6.51 9.76
CA GLN A 16 5.85 -6.19 10.55
C GLN A 16 6.90 -5.35 9.79
N SER A 17 6.97 -5.50 8.46
CA SER A 17 7.99 -4.82 7.63
C SER A 17 7.71 -3.31 7.51
N PRO A 18 8.63 -2.42 7.92
CA PRO A 18 8.43 -0.97 7.78
C PRO A 18 8.17 -0.53 6.34
N ARG A 19 8.82 -1.17 5.35
CA ARG A 19 8.60 -0.88 3.93
C ARG A 19 7.21 -1.29 3.47
N ALA A 20 6.73 -2.43 3.97
CA ALA A 20 5.40 -2.91 3.61
C ALA A 20 4.31 -2.00 4.22
N LYS A 21 4.51 -1.50 5.45
CA LYS A 21 3.64 -0.49 6.06
C LYS A 21 3.54 0.78 5.20
N LEU A 22 4.65 1.25 4.65
CA LEU A 22 4.67 2.43 3.78
C LEU A 22 3.87 2.20 2.49
N VAL A 23 4.04 1.03 1.85
CA VAL A 23 3.27 0.67 0.64
C VAL A 23 1.77 0.60 0.96
N TYR A 24 1.41 -0.05 2.07
CA TYR A 24 0.01 -0.16 2.50
C TYR A 24 -0.61 1.22 2.79
N LEU A 25 0.11 2.08 3.52
CA LEU A 25 -0.34 3.44 3.82
C LEU A 25 -0.49 4.31 2.57
N TYR A 26 0.42 4.15 1.60
CA TYR A 26 0.36 4.84 0.32
C TYR A 26 -0.94 4.48 -0.42
N LEU A 27 -1.27 3.19 -0.55
CA LEU A 27 -2.52 2.76 -1.17
C LEU A 27 -3.75 3.24 -0.38
N THR A 28 -3.68 3.23 0.95
CA THR A 28 -4.77 3.76 1.79
C THR A 28 -5.05 5.24 1.54
N THR A 29 -4.01 6.00 1.20
CA THR A 29 -4.11 7.46 1.00
C THR A 29 -4.51 7.82 -0.43
N ASN A 30 -4.10 7.02 -1.42
CA ASN A 30 -4.30 7.32 -2.85
C ASN A 30 -5.46 6.54 -3.49
N GLY A 31 -5.96 5.47 -2.84
CA GLY A 31 -7.01 4.60 -3.37
C GLY A 31 -6.41 3.43 -4.16
N ASP A 32 -5.99 3.69 -5.40
CA ASP A 32 -5.28 2.74 -6.25
C ASP A 32 -3.96 3.33 -6.75
N ALA A 33 -3.01 2.45 -7.07
CA ALA A 33 -1.76 2.87 -7.69
C ALA A 33 -1.05 1.72 -8.41
N THR A 34 -0.29 2.09 -9.45
CA THR A 34 0.63 1.19 -10.14
C THR A 34 1.95 1.05 -9.38
N VAL A 35 2.72 0.01 -9.72
CA VAL A 35 4.09 -0.20 -9.19
C VAL A 35 5.03 0.94 -9.55
N SER A 36 4.84 1.58 -10.71
CA SER A 36 5.66 2.73 -11.12
C SER A 36 5.38 3.94 -10.23
N GLU A 37 4.12 4.30 -10.02
CA GLU A 37 3.72 5.45 -9.18
C GLU A 37 4.16 5.27 -7.73
N MET A 38 4.01 4.06 -7.17
CA MET A 38 4.55 3.72 -5.86
C MET A 38 6.08 3.82 -5.81
N GLY A 39 6.77 3.40 -6.87
CA GLY A 39 8.22 3.46 -6.97
C GLY A 39 8.74 4.89 -6.97
N ASP A 40 8.13 5.74 -7.78
CA ASP A 40 8.50 7.15 -7.94
C ASP A 40 8.19 7.95 -6.66
N SER A 41 7.04 7.69 -6.03
CA SER A 41 6.61 8.41 -4.82
C SER A 41 7.35 7.97 -3.56
N LEU A 42 7.61 6.66 -3.41
CA LEU A 42 8.23 6.10 -2.20
C LEU A 42 9.75 5.95 -2.33
N GLY A 43 10.33 6.25 -3.49
CA GLY A 43 11.76 6.05 -3.77
C GLY A 43 12.17 4.57 -3.69
N MET A 44 11.25 3.65 -4.02
CA MET A 44 11.47 2.21 -3.90
C MET A 44 11.77 1.57 -5.25
N LYS A 45 12.70 0.61 -5.27
CA LYS A 45 12.98 -0.19 -6.46
C LYS A 45 11.79 -1.07 -6.80
N LYS A 46 11.44 -1.17 -8.09
CA LYS A 46 10.34 -2.03 -8.58
C LYS A 46 10.42 -3.47 -8.06
N ILE A 47 11.62 -4.07 -8.03
CA ILE A 47 11.80 -5.44 -7.51
C ILE A 47 11.37 -5.59 -6.04
N SER A 48 11.67 -4.58 -5.22
CA SER A 48 11.26 -4.56 -3.80
C SER A 48 9.76 -4.39 -3.67
N LEU A 49 9.15 -3.51 -4.47
CA LEU A 49 7.70 -3.31 -4.50
C LEU A 49 6.97 -4.58 -4.93
N TYR A 50 7.38 -5.24 -6.01
CA TYR A 50 6.76 -6.51 -6.44
C TYR A 50 6.82 -7.57 -5.33
N SER A 51 7.94 -7.67 -4.61
CA SER A 51 8.05 -8.63 -3.49
C SER A 51 7.10 -8.29 -2.35
N ILE A 52 6.94 -7.00 -2.03
CA ILE A 52 6.05 -6.52 -0.98
C ILE A 52 4.59 -6.75 -1.39
N LEU A 53 4.19 -6.29 -2.57
CA LEU A 53 2.82 -6.39 -3.09
C LEU A 53 2.37 -7.85 -3.24
N LYS A 54 3.27 -8.74 -3.68
CA LYS A 54 3.01 -10.19 -3.70
C LYS A 54 2.74 -10.75 -2.31
N THR A 55 3.40 -10.23 -1.27
CA THR A 55 3.17 -10.64 0.11
C THR A 55 1.83 -10.09 0.60
N LEU A 56 1.58 -8.79 0.44
CA LEU A 56 0.31 -8.17 0.83
C LEU A 56 -0.90 -8.83 0.16
N LYS A 57 -0.78 -9.18 -1.14
CA LYS A 57 -1.84 -9.88 -1.87
C LYS A 57 -2.08 -11.29 -1.33
N ARG A 58 -1.01 -12.02 -0.99
CA ARG A 58 -1.13 -13.35 -0.36
C ARG A 58 -1.86 -13.30 0.98
N GLU A 59 -1.59 -12.27 1.77
CA GLU A 59 -2.24 -12.04 3.06
C GLU A 59 -3.64 -11.42 2.91
N GLY A 60 -4.14 -11.22 1.68
CA GLY A 60 -5.48 -10.66 1.42
C GLY A 60 -5.63 -9.18 1.77
N MET A 61 -4.52 -8.44 1.93
CA MET A 61 -4.53 -7.03 2.32
C MET A 61 -4.70 -6.07 1.13
N VAL A 62 -4.32 -6.50 -0.07
CA VAL A 62 -4.45 -5.74 -1.32
C VAL A 62 -4.92 -6.66 -2.42
N ASP A 63 -5.59 -6.09 -3.41
CA ASP A 63 -5.87 -6.75 -4.67
C ASP A 63 -5.15 -6.05 -5.85
N CYS A 64 -5.15 -6.69 -7.01
CA CYS A 64 -4.50 -6.17 -8.22
C CYS A 64 -5.47 -6.29 -9.38
N ASP A 65 -5.89 -5.14 -9.89
CA ASP A 65 -6.72 -5.01 -11.09
C ASP A 65 -5.85 -4.50 -12.25
N GLY A 66 -5.58 -5.38 -13.22
CA GLY A 66 -4.64 -5.09 -14.30
C GLY A 66 -3.23 -4.77 -13.79
N GLU A 67 -2.86 -3.49 -13.84
CA GLU A 67 -1.54 -2.96 -13.45
C GLU A 67 -1.58 -2.16 -12.13
N SER A 68 -2.78 -1.92 -11.60
CA SER A 68 -3.01 -1.15 -10.38
C SER A 68 -3.27 -2.07 -9.19
N TYR A 69 -2.80 -1.62 -8.02
CA TYR A 69 -3.06 -2.25 -6.73
C TYR A 69 -3.95 -1.35 -5.90
N GLN A 70 -4.85 -1.96 -5.13
CA GLN A 70 -5.78 -1.27 -4.23
C GLN A 70 -5.96 -2.10 -2.96
N LEU A 71 -6.46 -1.48 -1.89
CA LEU A 71 -6.85 -2.22 -0.69
C LEU A 71 -8.02 -3.17 -0.99
N ASN A 72 -8.03 -4.33 -0.32
CA ASN A 72 -9.15 -5.27 -0.35
C ASN A 72 -10.21 -4.91 0.70
#